data_AF-A0A3D4DIC3-F1
#
_entry.id   AF-A0A3D4DIC3-F1
#
_cell.length_a   1.000
_cell.length_b   1.000
_cell.length_c   1.000
_cell.angle_alpha   90.00
_cell.angle_beta   90.00
_cell.angle_gamma   90.00
#
_symmetry.space_group_name_H-M   'P 1'
#
loop_
_entity.id
_entity.type
_entity.pdbx_description
1 polymer ?
#
loop_
_entity_poly.entity_id
_entity_poly.type
_entity_poly.pdbx_seq_one_letter_code
_entity_poly.pdbx_strand_id
1 'polypeptide(L)' 'MKDIIISDDIIYIGADDKDIELFENQYNVPNGVAYNSYIIIDKKIAIMDTIDKRRTNQWLENLDKALNGRNLII' A
#
# COMPACT_ATOMS: atom_id res chain seq x y z
N MET A 1 9.15 -8.74 -0.50
CA MET A 1 8.48 -8.11 0.66
C MET A 1 8.87 -8.92 1.89
N LYS A 2 9.20 -8.26 3.01
CA LYS A 2 9.16 -8.94 4.31
C LYS A 2 7.69 -9.30 4.55
N ASP A 3 7.37 -10.51 5.00
CA ASP A 3 5.99 -10.89 5.29
C ASP A 3 5.50 -10.06 6.48
N ILE A 4 4.83 -8.94 6.20
CA ILE A 4 4.18 -8.08 7.18
C ILE A 4 2.82 -8.69 7.43
N ILE A 5 2.72 -9.50 8.48
CA ILE A 5 1.46 -10.10 8.92
C ILE A 5 0.84 -9.17 9.97
N ILE A 6 -0.32 -8.59 9.64
CA ILE A 6 -1.11 -7.77 10.57
C ILE A 6 -2.22 -8.63 11.18
N SER A 7 -2.99 -9.27 10.32
CA SER A 7 -3.94 -10.34 10.65
C SER A 7 -4.21 -11.17 9.41
N ASP A 8 -5.01 -12.23 9.54
CA ASP A 8 -5.43 -13.08 8.40
C ASP A 8 -6.30 -12.30 7.39
N ASP A 9 -7.04 -11.29 7.86
CA ASP A 9 -8.01 -10.54 7.06
C ASP A 9 -7.50 -9.15 6.62
N ILE A 10 -6.43 -8.63 7.24
CA ILE A 10 -5.87 -7.30 6.94
C ILE A 10 -4.49 -7.47 6.31
N ILE A 11 -4.40 -7.12 5.03
CA ILE A 11 -3.18 -7.30 4.24
C ILE A 11 -2.58 -5.93 3.93
N TYR A 12 -1.28 -5.76 4.20
CA TYR A 12 -0.54 -4.58 3.78
C TYR A 12 -0.31 -4.59 2.27
N ILE A 13 -0.72 -3.51 1.59
CA ILE A 13 -0.53 -3.30 0.15
C ILE A 13 0.26 -2.03 -0.16
N GLY A 14 0.74 -1.32 0.87
CA GLY A 14 1.54 -0.10 0.74
C GLY A 14 2.93 -0.30 0.11
N ALA A 15 3.70 0.78 0.04
CA ALA A 15 5.07 0.76 -0.47
C ALA A 15 5.95 1.84 0.15
N ASP A 16 7.26 1.57 0.20
CA ASP A 16 8.28 2.52 0.62
C ASP A 16 8.72 3.37 -0.57
N ASP A 17 8.83 4.69 -0.37
CA ASP A 17 9.49 5.61 -1.29
C ASP A 17 10.78 6.13 -0.67
N LYS A 18 11.90 5.51 -1.04
CA LYS A 18 13.25 5.91 -0.62
C LYS A 18 13.87 6.98 -1.51
N ASP A 19 13.20 7.33 -2.61
CA ASP A 19 13.70 8.27 -3.63
C ASP A 19 13.07 9.67 -3.46
N ILE A 20 12.19 9.86 -2.46
CA ILE A 20 11.69 11.18 -2.08
C ILE A 20 12.70 11.86 -1.17
N GLU A 21 13.08 13.08 -1.51
CA GLU A 21 13.99 13.89 -0.70
C GLU A 21 13.22 14.80 0.27
N LEU A 22 12.11 15.37 -0.20
CA LEU A 22 11.25 16.29 0.54
C LEU A 22 9.83 15.76 0.65
N PHE A 23 9.36 15.51 1.87
CA PHE A 23 7.95 15.28 2.14
C PHE A 23 7.20 16.62 2.07
N GLU A 24 6.09 16.65 1.33
CA GLU A 24 5.27 17.84 1.05
C GLU A 24 6.08 19.05 0.51
N ASN A 25 7.21 18.80 -0.16
CA ASN A 25 8.16 19.83 -0.63
C ASN A 25 8.75 20.70 0.50
N GLN A 26 8.72 20.25 1.74
CA GLN A 26 9.14 21.04 2.90
C GLN A 26 10.12 20.30 3.82
N TYR A 27 9.89 19.02 4.08
CA TYR A 27 10.60 18.30 5.14
C TYR A 27 11.59 17.29 4.55
N ASN A 28 12.87 17.42 4.89
CA ASN A 28 13.88 16.44 4.51
C ASN A 28 13.57 15.07 5.11
N VAL A 29 13.55 14.04 4.27
CA VAL A 29 13.29 12.65 4.65
C VAL A 29 14.44 11.76 4.20
N PRO A 30 15.57 11.73 4.94
CA PRO A 30 16.80 11.06 4.50
C PRO A 30 16.67 9.53 4.35
N ASN A 31 15.62 8.93 4.91
CA ASN A 31 15.30 7.51 4.77
C ASN A 31 14.06 7.26 3.90
N GLY A 32 13.55 8.30 3.24
CA GLY A 32 12.29 8.27 2.51
C GLY A 32 11.06 8.22 3.41
N VAL A 33 9.94 7.79 2.82
CA VAL A 33 8.64 7.64 3.50
C VAL A 33 8.05 6.25 3.23
N ALA A 34 7.15 5.81 4.10
CA ALA A 34 6.29 4.66 3.85
C ALA A 34 4.87 5.15 3.57
N TYR A 35 4.31 4.75 2.44
CA TYR A 35 2.90 4.96 2.15
C TYR A 35 2.13 3.73 2.62
N ASN A 36 1.54 3.84 3.80
CA ASN A 36 0.77 2.77 4.40
C ASN A 36 -0.60 2.67 3.73
N SER A 37 -0.91 1.52 3.15
CA SER A 37 -2.20 1.21 2.58
C SER A 37 -2.52 -0.25 2.83
N TYR A 38 -3.79 -0.54 3.06
CA TYR A 38 -4.26 -1.86 3.51
C TYR A 38 -5.50 -2.28 2.74
N ILE A 39 -5.66 -3.59 2.59
CA ILE A 39 -6.90 -4.19 2.14
C ILE A 39 -7.48 -5.05 3.26
N ILE A 40 -8.77 -4.89 3.51
CA ILE A 40 -9.53 -5.67 4.48
C ILE A 40 -10.40 -6.66 3.69
N ILE A 41 -10.18 -7.95 3.93
CA ILE A 41 -10.88 -9.06 3.29
C ILE A 41 -11.94 -9.60 4.26
N ASP A 42 -13.20 -9.34 3.94
CA ASP A 42 -14.37 -9.94 4.62
C ASP A 42 -15.44 -10.25 3.56
N LYS A 43 -16.71 -10.40 3.95
CA LYS A 43 -17.87 -10.49 3.04
C LYS A 43 -17.89 -9.35 2.01
N LYS A 44 -17.34 -8.20 2.37
CA LYS A 44 -17.02 -7.10 1.46
C LYS A 44 -15.54 -6.78 1.57
N ILE A 45 -14.98 -6.27 0.48
CA ILE A 45 -13.59 -5.84 0.41
C ILE A 45 -13.55 -4.33 0.62
N ALA A 46 -12.66 -3.86 1.49
CA ALA A 46 -12.40 -2.44 1.68
C ALA A 46 -10.91 -2.15 1.47
N ILE A 47 -10.61 -1.02 0.83
CA ILE A 47 -9.25 -0.50 0.68
C ILE A 47 -9.12 0.71 1.59
N MET A 48 -8.08 0.70 2.43
CA MET A 48 -7.70 1.82 3.29
C MET A 48 -6.58 2.61 2.64
N ASP A 49 -6.87 3.89 2.41
CA ASP A 49 -6.00 4.87 1.78
C ASP A 49 -5.46 4.45 0.40
N THR A 50 -4.78 5.39 -0.25
CA THR A 50 -4.05 5.17 -1.49
C THR A 50 -2.63 5.69 -1.34
N ILE A 51 -1.86 5.58 -2.41
CA ILE A 51 -0.45 5.94 -2.44
C ILE A 51 -0.21 7.16 -3.35
N ASP A 52 0.93 7.84 -3.16
CA ASP A 52 1.42 8.79 -4.15
C ASP A 52 1.68 8.12 -5.50
N LYS A 53 1.49 8.87 -6.59
CA LYS A 53 1.71 8.41 -7.97
C LYS A 53 3.09 7.79 -8.21
N ARG A 54 4.11 8.20 -7.46
CA ARG A 54 5.50 7.70 -7.53
C ARG A 54 5.60 6.19 -7.29
N ARG A 55 4.65 5.60 -6.55
CA ARG A 55 4.64 4.18 -6.20
C ARG A 55 3.38 3.43 -6.65
N THR A 56 2.59 3.99 -7.56
CA THR A 56 1.34 3.38 -8.06
C THR A 56 1.54 1.97 -8.60
N ASN A 57 2.56 1.73 -9.42
CA ASN A 57 2.74 0.41 -10.04
C ASN A 57 2.98 -0.69 -8.98
N GLN A 58 3.87 -0.41 -8.01
CA GLN A 58 4.13 -1.35 -6.92
C GLN A 58 2.88 -1.59 -6.06
N TRP A 59 2.11 -0.54 -5.78
CA TRP A 59 0.85 -0.65 -5.03
C TRP A 59 -0.19 -1.49 -5.79
N LEU A 60 -0.33 -1.30 -7.10
CA LEU A 60 -1.22 -2.12 -7.94
C LEU A 60 -0.80 -3.59 -7.99
N GLU A 61 0.51 -3.87 -8.08
CA GLU A 61 1.04 -5.23 -8.00
C GLU A 61 0.75 -5.89 -6.64
N ASN A 62 0.87 -5.12 -5.55
CA ASN A 62 0.55 -5.61 -4.20
C ASN A 62 -0.95 -5.84 -4.04
N LEU A 63 -1.78 -4.94 -4.56
CA LEU A 63 -3.23 -5.06 -4.56
C LEU A 63 -3.69 -6.29 -5.32
N ASP A 64 -3.17 -6.53 -6.53
CA ASP A 64 -3.51 -7.70 -7.35
C ASP A 64 -3.16 -9.02 -6.63
N LYS A 65 -1.95 -9.08 -6.04
CA LYS A 65 -1.52 -10.22 -5.22
C LYS A 65 -2.43 -10.44 -4.01
N ALA A 66 -2.83 -9.38 -3.31
CA ALA A 66 -3.69 -9.49 -2.13
C ALA A 66 -5.14 -9.88 -2.48
N LEU A 67 -5.65 -9.40 -3.61
CA LEU A 67 -6.96 -9.79 -4.14
C LEU A 67 -6.97 -11.28 -4.50
N ASN A 68 -5.88 -11.81 -5.04
CA ASN A 68 -5.73 -13.23 -5.39
C ASN A 68 -6.92 -13.74 -6.24
N GLY A 69 -7.26 -12.98 -7.29
CA GLY A 69 -8.37 -13.28 -8.19
C GLY A 69 -9.78 -12.91 -7.68
N ARG A 70 -9.91 -12.34 -6.46
CA ARG A 70 -11.18 -11.77 -6.00
C ARG A 70 -11.49 -10.48 -6.78
N ASN A 71 -12.73 -10.32 -7.21
CA ASN A 71 -13.19 -9.09 -7.83
C ASN A 71 -13.58 -8.06 -6.77
N LEU A 72 -13.14 -6.82 -6.97
CA LEU A 72 -13.69 -5.67 -6.26
C LEU A 72 -15.09 -5.40 -6.81
N ILE A 73 -16.12 -5.68 -6.01
CA ILE A 73 -17.49 -5.29 -6.32
C ILE A 73 -17.67 -3.89 -5.74
N ILE A 74 -17.69 -2.90 -6.64
CA ILE A 74 -17.91 -1.48 -6.32
C ILE A 74 -19.39 -1.25 -6.02
#